data_AF-A0A8X6L827-F1
#
_entry.id   AF-A0A8X6L827-F1
#
_cell.length_a   1.000
_cell.length_b   1.000
_cell.length_c   1.000
_cell.angle_alpha   90.00
_cell.angle_beta   90.00
_cell.angle_gamma   90.00
#
_symmetry.space_group_name_H-M   'P 1'
#
loop_
_entity.id
_entity.type
_entity.pdbx_description
1 polymer ?
#
loop_
_entity_poly.entity_id
_entity_poly.type
_entity_poly.pdbx_seq_one_letter_code
_entity_poly.pdbx_strand_id
1 'polypeptide(L)'
;MAASTISCNVTSNRLLVTDQLSKRQFLIDTCLDLCIFPFSFLSLRKRDPNFQVKAGHNSTVKPYSIMTLSLDLGLLRTFGDL
;
A
#
# COMPACT_ATOMS: atom_id res chain seq x y z
N MET A 1 -3.60 0.17 -39.23
CA MET A 1 -3.25 -0.26 -37.86
C MET A 1 -2.30 0.76 -37.28
N ALA A 2 -2.80 1.65 -36.42
CA ALA A 2 -1.92 2.57 -35.67
C ALA A 2 -1.52 1.85 -34.39
N ALA A 3 -0.23 1.59 -34.22
CA ALA A 3 0.31 1.10 -32.95
C ALA A 3 0.26 2.25 -31.94
N SER A 4 -0.56 2.10 -30.90
CA SER A 4 -0.60 3.01 -29.77
C SER A 4 0.67 2.81 -28.94
N THR A 5 1.64 3.69 -29.13
CA THR A 5 2.84 3.76 -28.30
C THR A 5 2.46 4.21 -26.89
N ILE A 6 2.41 3.25 -25.96
CA ILE A 6 2.35 3.56 -24.53
C ILE A 6 3.72 4.10 -24.14
N SER A 7 3.85 5.43 -24.14
CA SER A 7 4.98 6.13 -23.55
C SER A 7 4.93 5.92 -22.03
N CYS A 8 5.54 4.84 -21.57
CA CYS A 8 5.74 4.62 -20.15
C CYS A 8 6.99 5.38 -19.71
N ASN A 9 6.83 6.57 -19.14
CA ASN A 9 7.89 7.18 -18.33
C ASN A 9 8.05 6.36 -17.05
N VAL A 10 8.67 5.18 -17.15
CA VAL A 10 8.93 4.30 -16.00
C VAL A 10 10.07 4.91 -15.19
N THR A 11 9.75 5.72 -14.18
CA THR A 11 10.74 6.17 -13.19
C THR A 11 10.99 5.14 -12.08
N SER A 12 10.24 4.02 -12.05
CA SER A 12 10.33 3.01 -10.99
C SER A 12 9.70 1.67 -11.40
N ASN A 13 10.37 0.55 -11.09
CA ASN A 13 9.82 -0.82 -11.24
C ASN A 13 8.88 -1.21 -10.09
N ARG A 14 8.47 -0.26 -9.26
CA ARG A 14 7.61 -0.50 -8.09
C ARG A 14 6.14 -0.42 -8.50
N LEU A 15 5.39 -1.44 -8.09
CA LEU A 15 3.93 -1.41 -8.23
C LEU A 15 3.33 -0.58 -7.09
N LEU A 16 2.93 0.64 -7.42
CA LEU A 16 2.32 1.58 -6.48
C LEU A 16 0.81 1.67 -6.74
N VAL A 17 0.02 1.73 -5.67
CA VAL A 17 -1.42 1.96 -5.74
C VAL A 17 -1.79 3.17 -4.91
N THR A 18 -2.70 4.00 -5.43
CA THR A 18 -3.21 5.17 -4.71
C THR A 18 -4.64 4.90 -4.26
N ASP A 19 -4.87 4.99 -2.95
CA ASP A 19 -6.21 4.94 -2.38
C ASP A 19 -7.00 6.19 -2.81
N GLN A 20 -8.19 5.99 -3.38
CA GLN A 20 -9.01 7.07 -3.90
C GLN A 20 -9.65 7.91 -2.80
N LEU A 21 -9.84 7.35 -1.59
CA LEU A 21 -10.43 8.06 -0.46
C LEU A 21 -9.41 8.97 0.23
N SER A 22 -8.29 8.40 0.69
CA SER A 22 -7.27 9.14 1.45
C SER A 22 -6.21 9.81 0.57
N LYS A 23 -6.16 9.49 -0.72
CA LYS A 23 -5.12 9.90 -1.68
C LYS A 23 -3.70 9.46 -1.29
N ARG A 24 -3.59 8.49 -0.37
CA ARG A 24 -2.30 7.92 0.04
C ARG A 24 -1.86 6.88 -0.98
N GLN A 25 -0.55 6.89 -1.23
CA GLN A 25 0.09 5.91 -2.09
C GLN A 25 0.73 4.81 -1.25
N PHE A 26 0.48 3.57 -1.65
CA PHE A 26 1.00 2.36 -1.03
C PHE A 26 1.85 1.58 -2.04
N LEU A 27 2.92 0.98 -1.55
CA LEU A 27 3.66 -0.03 -2.29
C LEU A 27 2.93 -1.37 -2.16
N ILE A 28 2.67 -2.03 -3.28
CA ILE A 28 2.20 -3.41 -3.26
C ILE A 28 3.41 -4.31 -3.03
N ASP A 29 3.43 -4.97 -1.88
CA ASP A 29 4.44 -5.96 -1.51
C ASP A 29 3.73 -7.25 -1.13
N THR A 30 3.92 -8.30 -1.94
CA THR A 30 3.28 -9.60 -1.75
C THR A 30 4.02 -10.47 -0.74
N CYS A 31 5.22 -10.06 -0.32
CA CYS A 31 6.06 -10.80 0.63
C CYS A 31 5.82 -10.38 2.09
N LEU A 32 4.84 -9.51 2.36
CA LEU A 32 4.52 -9.00 3.70
C LEU A 32 3.14 -9.46 4.16
N ASP A 33 3.04 -9.87 5.42
CA ASP A 33 1.77 -10.25 6.05
C ASP A 33 0.88 -9.06 6.44
N LEU A 34 1.47 -7.86 6.58
CA LEU A 34 0.81 -6.67 7.13
C LEU A 34 1.17 -5.42 6.33
N CYS A 35 0.20 -4.52 6.16
CA CYS A 35 0.43 -3.17 5.65
C CYS A 35 1.11 -2.30 6.71
N ILE A 36 2.23 -1.66 6.36
CA ILE A 36 2.94 -0.73 7.22
C ILE A 36 2.88 0.66 6.58
N PHE A 37 2.60 1.68 7.40
CA PHE A 37 2.59 3.06 6.93
C PHE A 37 3.09 4.02 8.04
N PRO A 38 3.53 5.24 7.68
CA PRO A 38 4.14 6.17 8.62
C PRO A 38 3.21 6.59 9.75
N PHE A 39 3.78 6.86 10.94
CA PHE A 39 3.02 7.36 12.09
C PHE A 39 2.25 8.66 11.78
N SER A 40 2.83 9.54 10.95
CA SER A 40 2.23 10.81 10.53
C SER A 40 0.87 10.68 9.84
N PHE A 41 0.50 9.47 9.44
CA PHE A 41 -0.77 9.17 8.76
C PHE A 41 -1.88 8.76 9.73
N LEU A 42 -1.59 8.61 11.02
CA LEU A 42 -2.60 8.31 12.03
C LEU A 42 -3.25 9.61 12.55
N SER A 43 -4.57 9.65 12.62
CA SER A 43 -5.22 10.58 13.56
C SER A 43 -5.02 10.03 14.97
N LEU A 44 -4.75 10.90 15.92
CA LEU A 44 -4.06 10.70 17.21
C LEU A 44 -4.57 9.59 18.17
N ARG A 45 -5.53 8.76 17.77
CA ARG A 45 -6.06 7.68 18.62
C ARG A 45 -5.13 6.46 18.59
N LYS A 46 -4.26 6.40 19.60
CA LYS A 46 -3.36 5.26 19.82
C LYS A 46 -4.16 4.02 20.26
N ARG A 47 -3.96 2.90 19.59
CA ARG A 47 -4.37 1.57 20.05
C ARG A 47 -3.11 0.73 20.20
N ASP A 48 -2.70 0.47 21.43
CA ASP A 48 -1.48 -0.30 21.69
C ASP A 48 -1.62 -1.72 21.13
N PRO A 49 -0.79 -2.15 20.17
CA PRO A 49 -0.84 -3.49 19.63
C PRO A 49 -0.20 -4.49 20.60
N ASN A 50 -0.92 -5.58 20.88
CA ASN A 50 -0.42 -6.71 21.68
C ASN A 50 0.40 -7.71 20.86
N PHE A 51 1.01 -7.26 19.75
CA PHE A 51 1.83 -8.10 18.88
C PHE A 51 3.11 -7.37 18.46
N GLN A 52 4.08 -8.15 18.00
CA GLN A 52 5.33 -7.66 17.45
C GLN A 52 5.45 -8.11 15.99
N VAL A 53 6.12 -7.31 15.17
CA VAL A 53 6.33 -7.63 13.75
C VAL A 53 7.80 -7.97 13.55
N LYS A 54 8.07 -9.06 12.84
CA LYS A 54 9.42 -9.35 12.36
C LYS A 54 9.67 -8.49 11.12
N ALA A 55 10.55 -7.52 11.26
CA ALA A 55 11.11 -6.81 10.13
C ALA A 55 12.34 -7.58 9.61
N GLY A 56 12.79 -7.25 8.40
CA GLY A 56 13.91 -7.91 7.74
C GLY A 56 15.12 -8.14 8.66
N HIS A 57 15.92 -9.15 8.32
CA HIS A 57 17.15 -9.50 9.06
C HIS A 57 16.90 -9.82 10.55
N ASN A 58 15.82 -10.56 10.85
CA ASN A 58 15.45 -11.02 12.19
C ASN A 58 15.26 -9.91 13.25
N SER A 59 15.05 -8.67 12.81
CA SER A 59 14.74 -7.58 13.72
C SER A 59 13.27 -7.64 14.13
N THR A 60 13.00 -7.34 15.39
CA THR A 60 11.63 -7.29 15.91
C THR A 60 11.26 -5.85 16.22
N VAL A 61 10.14 -5.39 15.66
CA VAL A 61 9.63 -4.03 15.84
C VAL A 61 8.25 -4.10 16.47
N LYS A 62 8.06 -3.35 17.57
CA LYS A 62 6.73 -3.12 18.14
C LYS A 62 6.05 -2.00 17.33
N PRO A 63 4.92 -2.26 16.65
CA PRO A 63 4.21 -1.21 15.94
C PRO A 63 3.69 -0.15 16.92
N TYR A 64 3.60 1.09 16.47
CA TYR A 64 3.12 2.18 17.32
C TYR A 64 1.61 2.07 17.62
N SER A 65 0.84 1.64 16.62
CA SER A 65 -0.62 1.47 16.70
C SER A 65 -1.08 0.43 15.67
N ILE A 66 -2.33 0.00 15.80
CA ILE A 66 -3.05 -0.79 14.79
C ILE A 66 -4.36 -0.08 14.42
N MET A 67 -4.72 -0.11 13.14
CA MET A 67 -6.01 0.37 12.65
C MET A 67 -6.51 -0.47 11.48
N THR A 68 -7.83 -0.48 11.29
CA THR A 68 -8.45 -0.99 10.07
C THR A 68 -8.40 0.09 9.00
N LEU A 69 -7.79 -0.21 7.86
CA LEU A 69 -7.81 0.67 6.69
C LEU A 69 -9.04 0.36 5.85
N SER A 70 -9.81 1.40 5.51
CA SER A 70 -10.79 1.34 4.43
C SER A 70 -10.09 1.84 3.17
N LEU A 71 -9.86 0.94 2.20
CA LEU A 71 -9.11 1.24 0.98
C LEU A 71 -10.04 1.18 -0.22
N ASP A 72 -10.04 2.24 -1.02
CA ASP A 72 -10.60 2.24 -2.36
C ASP A 72 -9.46 2.29 -3.38
N LEU A 73 -9.12 1.11 -3.91
CA LEU A 73 -8.02 1.00 -4.88
C LEU A 73 -8.47 1.33 -6.32
N GLY A 74 -9.75 1.64 -6.55
CA GLY A 74 -10.28 1.90 -7.90
C GLY A 74 -10.15 0.72 -8.87
N LEU A 75 -10.05 -0.51 -8.35
CA LEU A 75 -9.86 -1.74 -9.13
C LEU A 75 -11.16 -2.32 -9.70
N LEU A 76 -12.32 -1.76 -9.34
CA LEU A 76 -13.64 -2.17 -9.83
C LEU A 76 -13.93 -1.78 -11.29
N ARG A 77 -12.88 -1.50 -12.08
CA ARG A 77 -12.98 -1.31 -13.53
C ARG A 77 -12.84 -2.67 -14.19
N THR A 78 -13.91 -3.17 -14.80
CA THR A 78 -13.84 -4.36 -15.65
C THR A 78 -12.94 -4.06 -16.85
N PHE A 79 -11.78 -4.71 -16.95
CA PHE A 79 -11.04 -4.78 -18.22
C PHE A 79 -11.74 -5.84 -19.07
N GLY A 80 -12.87 -5.48 -19.65
CA GLY A 80 -13.60 -6.28 -20.63
C GLY A 80 -13.09 -5.99 -22.02
N ASP A 81 -12.89 -7.06 -22.78
CA ASP A 81 -12.60 -7.17 -24.21
C ASP A 81 -11.13 -7.00 -24.63
N LEU A 82 -10.37 -8.09 -24.43
CA LEU A 82 -9.29 -8.54 -25.33
C LEU A 82 -9.74 -9.79 -26.06
#